data_AF-A0A3N2RTP8-F1
#
_entry.id   AF-A0A3N2RTP8-F1
#
_cell.length_a   1.000
_cell.length_b   1.000
_cell.length_c   1.000
_cell.angle_alpha   90.00
_cell.angle_beta   90.00
_cell.angle_gamma   90.00
#
_symmetry.space_group_name_H-M   'P 1'
#
loop_
_entity.id
_entity.type
_entity.pdbx_description
1 polymer ?
#
loop_
_entity_poly.entity_id
_entity_poly.type
_entity_poly.pdbx_seq_one_letter_code
_entity_poly.pdbx_strand_id
1 'polypeptide(L)'
;MAKSSDVHDLFAAYQQQARKIPAKGVYASRHRQVEVNAAHVRKIMRNRRRSVGKSNKRGYRFTAEIRVALICDMNFWALVCRSNRKQVNTMGANQ
;
A
#
# COMPACT_ATOMS: atom_id res chain seq x y z
N MET A 1 18.79 6.08 -18.84
CA MET A 1 17.33 5.91 -18.65
C MET A 1 17.11 4.92 -17.52
N ALA A 2 16.90 5.40 -16.30
CA ALA A 2 16.61 4.51 -15.17
C ALA A 2 15.27 3.82 -15.45
N LYS A 3 15.24 2.49 -15.48
CA LYS A 3 14.00 1.71 -15.65
C LYS A 3 13.01 2.22 -14.59
N SER A 4 11.86 2.73 -15.01
CA SER A 4 10.78 3.10 -14.10
C SER A 4 10.55 1.91 -13.18
N SER A 5 10.68 2.12 -11.87
CA SER A 5 10.34 1.07 -10.92
C SER A 5 8.87 0.73 -11.14
N ASP A 6 8.52 -0.55 -11.15
CA ASP A 6 7.13 -1.04 -11.24
C ASP A 6 6.15 -0.24 -10.36
N VAL A 7 6.60 0.17 -9.17
CA VAL A 7 5.87 1.04 -8.24
C VAL A 7 5.54 2.42 -8.81
N HIS A 8 6.45 3.02 -9.57
CA HIS A 8 6.27 4.33 -10.22
C HIS A 8 5.26 4.22 -11.37
N ASP A 9 5.29 3.13 -12.13
CA ASP A 9 4.34 2.90 -13.23
C ASP A 9 2.95 2.57 -12.67
N LEU A 10 2.87 1.78 -11.60
CA LEU A 10 1.66 1.55 -10.82
C LEU A 10 1.07 2.86 -10.27
N PHE A 11 1.91 3.74 -9.71
CA PHE A 11 1.46 5.02 -9.19
C PHE A 11 0.97 5.96 -10.30
N ALA A 12 1.69 6.03 -11.43
CA ALA A 12 1.28 6.82 -12.59
C ALA A 12 -0.03 6.29 -13.20
N ALA A 13 -0.17 4.98 -13.36
CA ALA A 13 -1.39 4.34 -13.84
C ALA A 13 -2.57 4.60 -12.88
N TYR A 14 -2.35 4.49 -11.56
CA TYR A 14 -3.35 4.80 -10.56
C TYR A 14 -3.81 6.26 -10.62
N GLN A 15 -2.89 7.22 -10.74
CA GLN A 15 -3.23 8.64 -10.88
C GLN A 15 -4.02 8.92 -12.16
N GLN A 16 -3.64 8.30 -13.29
CA GLN A 16 -4.36 8.43 -14.55
C GLN A 16 -5.78 7.83 -14.46
N GLN A 17 -5.93 6.68 -13.79
CA GLN A 17 -7.23 6.04 -13.59
C GLN A 17 -8.11 6.84 -12.64
N ALA A 18 -7.55 7.40 -11.57
CA ALA A 18 -8.27 8.26 -10.62
C ALA A 18 -8.82 9.53 -11.29
N ARG A 19 -8.14 10.08 -12.30
CA ARG A 19 -8.64 11.20 -13.10
C ARG A 19 -9.80 10.81 -14.04
N LYS A 20 -9.83 9.55 -14.51
CA LYS A 20 -10.88 9.02 -15.40
C LYS A 20 -12.18 8.69 -14.67
N ILE A 21 -12.14 8.50 -13.35
CA ILE A 21 -13.33 8.26 -12.54
C ILE A 21 -13.83 9.64 -12.09
N PRO A 22 -14.81 10.27 -12.78
CA PRO A 22 -15.42 11.47 -12.25
C PRO A 22 -15.96 11.13 -10.86
N ALA A 23 -15.75 12.02 -9.90
CA ALA A 23 -16.26 11.80 -8.56
C ALA A 23 -17.79 11.68 -8.63
N LYS A 24 -18.30 10.46 -8.44
CA LYS A 24 -19.69 10.12 -8.69
C LYS A 24 -20.60 10.81 -7.65
N GLY A 25 -21.58 11.57 -8.11
CA GLY A 25 -22.67 12.11 -7.29
C GLY A 25 -22.22 13.10 -6.20
N VAL A 26 -22.59 12.85 -4.95
CA VAL A 26 -22.42 13.76 -3.80
C VAL A 26 -20.95 14.20 -3.57
N TYR A 27 -19.97 13.42 -4.02
CA TYR A 27 -18.54 13.74 -3.89
C TYR A 27 -17.95 14.46 -5.11
N ALA A 28 -18.77 14.87 -6.09
CA ALA A 28 -18.32 15.58 -7.28
C ALA A 28 -17.67 16.94 -6.96
N SER A 29 -18.17 17.63 -5.93
CA SER A 29 -17.63 18.92 -5.53
C SER A 29 -16.37 18.77 -4.68
N ARG A 30 -15.33 19.55 -5.02
CA ARG A 30 -14.06 19.59 -4.25
C ARG A 30 -14.30 19.90 -2.77
N HIS A 31 -15.27 20.77 -2.47
CA HIS A 31 -15.64 21.10 -1.09
C HIS A 31 -16.12 19.88 -0.31
N ARG A 32 -17.02 19.07 -0.89
CA ARG A 32 -17.56 17.88 -0.22
C ARG A 32 -16.51 16.78 -0.06
N GLN A 33 -15.58 16.65 -1.01
CA GLN A 33 -14.42 15.76 -0.86
C GLN A 33 -13.54 16.15 0.33
N VAL A 34 -13.22 17.44 0.46
CA VAL A 34 -12.41 17.97 1.57
C VAL A 34 -13.12 17.74 2.90
N GLU A 35 -14.42 18.02 2.97
CA GLU A 35 -15.23 17.80 4.17
C GLU A 35 -15.25 16.34 4.61
N VAL A 36 -15.48 15.42 3.67
CA VAL A 36 -15.55 13.98 3.92
C VAL A 36 -14.19 13.43 4.30
N ASN A 37 -13.12 13.85 3.62
CA ASN A 37 -11.76 13.47 3.98
C ASN A 37 -11.41 13.99 5.37
N ALA A 38 -11.76 15.23 5.72
CA ALA A 38 -11.54 15.78 7.04
C ALA A 38 -12.32 14.99 8.12
N ALA A 39 -13.58 14.62 7.85
CA ALA A 39 -14.38 13.79 8.75
C ALA A 39 -13.78 12.38 8.92
N HIS A 40 -13.31 11.79 7.83
CA HIS A 40 -12.65 10.48 7.82
C HIS A 40 -11.36 10.51 8.65
N VAL A 41 -10.50 11.51 8.44
CA VAL A 41 -9.27 11.70 9.22
C VAL A 41 -9.59 11.88 10.70
N ARG A 42 -10.59 12.68 11.06
CA ARG A 42 -11.04 12.82 12.46
C ARG A 42 -11.49 11.49 13.08
N LYS A 43 -12.19 10.64 12.31
CA LYS A 43 -12.60 9.29 12.76
C LYS A 43 -11.39 8.39 13.01
N ILE A 44 -10.44 8.35 12.07
CA ILE A 44 -9.19 7.59 12.23
C ILE A 44 -8.43 8.05 13.48
N MET A 45 -8.24 9.35 13.65
CA MET A 45 -7.50 9.89 14.80
C MET A 45 -8.21 9.59 16.12
N ARG A 46 -9.54 9.68 16.18
CA ARG A 46 -10.32 9.25 17.36
C ARG A 46 -10.18 7.76 17.64
N ASN A 47 -10.25 6.91 16.62
CA ASN A 47 -10.06 5.47 16.78
C ASN A 47 -8.65 5.14 17.28
N ARG A 48 -7.62 5.82 16.75
CA ARG A 48 -6.23 5.68 17.20
C ARG A 48 -6.06 6.10 18.67
N ARG A 49 -6.69 7.20 19.10
CA ARG A 49 -6.71 7.63 20.51
C ARG A 49 -7.50 6.69 21.41
N ARG A 50 -8.55 6.04 20.90
CA ARG A 50 -9.30 5.00 21.64
C ARG A 50 -8.57 3.65 21.62
N SER A 51 -7.58 3.47 20.74
CA SER A 51 -6.83 2.21 20.63
C SER A 51 -5.69 2.06 21.62
N VAL A 52 -5.44 3.06 22.45
CA VAL A 52 -4.47 2.99 23.56
C VAL A 52 -5.08 2.44 24.87
N GLY A 53 -6.38 2.10 24.90
CA GLY A 53 -7.02 1.41 26.03
C GLY A 53 -6.85 -0.12 26.01
N LYS A 54 -6.91 -0.78 27.18
CA LYS A 54 -6.70 -2.24 27.36
C LYS A 54 -7.50 -3.12 26.38
N SER A 55 -8.71 -2.72 25.96
CA SER A 55 -9.55 -3.51 25.05
C SER A 55 -9.08 -3.50 23.59
N ASN A 56 -8.29 -2.49 23.17
CA ASN A 56 -7.83 -2.37 21.78
C ASN A 56 -6.41 -2.90 21.56
N LYS A 57 -5.74 -3.40 22.60
CA LYS A 57 -4.48 -4.14 22.47
C LYS A 57 -4.62 -5.29 21.46
N ARG A 58 -5.77 -5.96 21.41
CA ARG A 58 -6.01 -7.08 20.49
C ARG A 58 -6.09 -6.62 19.03
N GLY A 59 -6.76 -5.49 18.75
CA GLY A 59 -6.81 -4.92 17.40
C GLY A 59 -5.44 -4.39 16.92
N TYR A 60 -4.69 -3.76 17.83
CA TYR A 60 -3.31 -3.33 17.53
C TYR A 60 -2.39 -4.53 17.27
N ARG A 61 -2.46 -5.58 18.11
CA ARG A 61 -1.71 -6.82 17.92
C ARG A 61 -2.07 -7.51 16.60
N PHE A 62 -3.35 -7.65 16.28
CA PHE A 62 -3.79 -8.24 15.02
C PHE A 62 -3.30 -7.44 13.80
N THR A 63 -3.35 -6.11 13.88
CA THR A 63 -2.81 -5.25 12.81
C THR A 63 -1.28 -5.40 12.67
N ALA A 64 -0.57 -5.50 13.80
CA ALA A 64 0.88 -5.72 13.80
C ALA A 64 1.24 -7.10 13.26
N GLU A 65 0.52 -8.15 13.65
CA GLU A 65 0.67 -9.52 13.16
C GLU A 65 0.45 -9.60 11.64
N ILE A 66 -0.62 -8.99 11.11
CA ILE A 66 -0.86 -8.92 9.67
C ILE A 66 0.27 -8.18 8.94
N ARG A 67 0.75 -7.05 9.49
CA ARG A 67 1.86 -6.30 8.89
C ARG A 67 3.16 -7.10 8.87
N VAL A 68 3.45 -7.82 9.95
CA VAL A 68 4.63 -8.70 10.03
C VAL A 68 4.53 -9.83 9.01
N ALA A 69 3.37 -10.50 8.92
CA ALA A 69 3.15 -11.53 7.91
C ALA A 69 3.38 -11.01 6.49
N LEU A 70 2.84 -9.83 6.16
CA LEU A 70 3.05 -9.20 4.85
C LEU A 70 4.52 -8.88 4.57
N ILE A 71 5.27 -8.40 5.56
CA ILE A 71 6.72 -8.15 5.41
C ILE A 71 7.48 -9.45 5.17
N CYS A 72 7.12 -10.52 5.89
CA CYS A 72 7.71 -11.84 5.69
C CYS A 72 7.46 -12.35 4.25
N ASP A 73 6.23 -12.20 3.75
CA ASP A 73 5.88 -12.58 2.38
C ASP A 73 6.66 -11.76 1.34
N MET A 74 6.73 -10.44 1.53
CA MET A 74 7.52 -9.56 0.65
C MET A 74 9.01 -9.96 0.62
N ASN A 75 9.57 -10.29 1.79
CA ASN A 75 10.96 -10.74 1.90
C ASN A 75 11.19 -12.09 1.23
N PHE A 76 10.24 -13.02 1.37
CA PHE A 76 10.26 -14.31 0.70
C PHE A 76 10.25 -14.14 -0.83
N TRP A 77 9.32 -13.35 -1.37
CA TRP A 77 9.28 -13.07 -2.80
C TRP A 77 10.53 -12.36 -3.31
N ALA A 78 11.09 -11.43 -2.52
CA ALA A 78 12.36 -10.79 -2.86
C ALA A 78 13.52 -11.80 -2.91
N LEU A 79 13.54 -12.79 -2.00
CA LEU A 79 14.53 -13.87 -2.00
C LEU A 79 14.40 -14.75 -3.24
N VAL A 80 13.19 -15.19 -3.57
CA VAL A 80 12.90 -15.99 -4.78
C VAL A 80 13.36 -15.24 -6.03
N CYS A 81 12.98 -13.97 -6.17
CA CYS A 81 13.41 -13.13 -7.29
C CYS A 81 14.94 -12.99 -7.38
N ARG A 82 15.64 -12.86 -6.24
CA ARG A 82 17.12 -12.81 -6.22
C ARG A 82 17.72 -14.15 -6.63
N SER A 83 17.16 -15.27 -6.17
CA SER A 83 17.63 -16.61 -6.53
C SER A 83 17.47 -16.88 -8.03
N ASN A 84 16.30 -16.56 -8.58
CA ASN A 84 16.02 -16.73 -10.00
C ASN A 84 16.95 -15.87 -10.87
N ARG A 85 17.24 -14.63 -10.46
CA ARG A 85 18.23 -13.79 -11.16
C ARG A 85 19.65 -14.37 -11.11
N LYS A 86 20.05 -14.95 -9.98
CA LYS A 86 21.36 -15.62 -9.86
C LYS A 86 21.43 -16.84 -10.79
N GLN A 87 20.38 -17.65 -10.86
CA GLN A 87 20.31 -18.79 -11.79
C GLN A 87 20.41 -18.36 -13.25
N VAL A 88 19.67 -17.35 -13.67
CA VAL A 88 19.75 -16.81 -15.04
C VAL A 88 21.15 -16.32 -15.36
N ASN A 89 21.81 -15.61 -14.43
CA ASN A 89 23.19 -15.15 -14.63
C ASN A 89 24.20 -16.30 -14.74
N THR A 90 24.04 -17.39 -13.98
CA THR A 90 24.90 -18.57 -14.11
C THR A 90 24.64 -19.36 -15.40
N MET A 91 23.40 -19.41 -15.90
CA MET A 91 23.08 -20.09 -17.16
C MET A 91 23.49 -19.26 -18.39
N GLY A 92 23.50 -17.93 -18.29
CA GLY A 92 24.00 -17.04 -19.35
C GLY A 92 25.52 -16.87 -19.37
N ALA A 93 26.24 -17.27 -18.31
CA ALA A 93 27.71 -17.27 -18.26
C ALA A 93 28.34 -18.59 -18.77
N ASN A 94 27.54 -19.64 -18.93
CA ASN A 94 27.94 -20.94 -19.50
C ASN A 94 27.54 -21.08 -20.99
N GLN A 95 27.34 -19.97 -21.69
CA GLN A 95 27.17 -19.90 -23.16
C GLN A 95 28.34 -19.16 -23.78
#